data_AF-A0A4P7STI1-F1
#
_entry.id   AF-A0A4P7STI1-F1
#
_cell.length_a   1.000
_cell.length_b   1.000
_cell.length_c   1.000
_cell.angle_alpha   90.00
_cell.angle_beta   90.00
_cell.angle_gamma   90.00
#
_symmetry.space_group_name_H-M   'P 1'
#
loop_
_entity.id
_entity.type
_entity.pdbx_description
1 polymer ?
#
loop_
_entity_poly.entity_id
_entity_poly.type
_entity_poly.pdbx_seq_one_letter_code
_entity_poly.pdbx_strand_id
1 'polypeptide(L)'
;MMRWLNGSFHKLPNQATAKPERPGGGGRQRCKRWASAGSILLLVTASLSGVAIPAHAAPTTIVSLTLDDGNANQFAAAQVLKSHGLAGTFFITTSWIGTAGYLTQTNLQTLASDGNEIGGHTVTHPDLTTLSPSAAAAEVCNGKTTLENWGFPVRNFAYPFASENAAVQTAVKDCGYASARGLGDITSPASCAGCPFAETLPPGNPMVTKAPDEVDSTWTLKNLQDLVTNAESTGGWLQLTFHHIAVGTDPTLTISPALFESFITWLAARTANGSTSVRTVAQALGQSAATAPAPAPAR
;
A
#
# COMPACT_ATOMS: atom_id res chain seq x y z
N MET A 1 -13.97 -23.75 11.35
CA MET A 1 -14.71 -22.83 12.24
C MET A 1 -13.97 -22.78 13.57
N MET A 2 -13.00 -21.87 13.70
CA MET A 2 -12.16 -21.72 14.90
C MET A 2 -12.21 -20.26 15.34
N ARG A 3 -12.30 -20.05 16.66
CA ARG A 3 -12.48 -18.73 17.26
C ARG A 3 -11.15 -18.00 17.37
N TRP A 4 -11.13 -16.75 16.90
CA TRP A 4 -10.09 -15.78 17.24
C TRP A 4 -10.21 -15.37 18.71
N LEU A 5 -9.08 -15.29 19.41
CA LEU A 5 -8.99 -14.82 20.80
C LEU A 5 -8.48 -13.38 20.79
N ASN A 6 -9.24 -12.46 21.41
CA ASN A 6 -8.88 -11.04 21.49
C ASN A 6 -7.59 -10.82 22.30
N GLY A 7 -6.56 -10.25 21.68
CA GLY A 7 -5.39 -9.70 22.35
C GLY A 7 -5.64 -8.24 22.79
N SER A 8 -5.71 -8.00 24.10
CA SER A 8 -5.97 -6.66 24.66
C SER A 8 -4.70 -5.81 24.78
N PHE A 9 -4.52 -4.81 23.91
CA PHE A 9 -3.43 -3.84 24.01
C PHE A 9 -3.53 -3.00 25.29
N HIS A 10 -2.45 -2.96 26.06
CA HIS A 10 -2.35 -2.18 27.30
C HIS A 10 -2.06 -0.70 27.03
N LYS A 11 -2.81 0.17 27.70
CA LYS A 11 -2.68 1.63 27.61
C LYS A 11 -1.69 2.13 28.67
N LEU A 12 -0.67 2.88 28.29
CA LEU A 12 0.23 3.58 29.24
C LEU A 12 -0.08 5.10 29.29
N PRO A 13 0.16 5.78 30.43
CA PRO A 13 -0.47 7.06 30.74
C PRO A 13 0.24 8.29 30.16
N ASN A 14 -0.55 9.33 29.94
CA ASN A 14 -0.14 10.66 29.47
C ASN A 14 0.65 11.44 30.54
N GLN A 15 1.72 12.12 30.15
CA GLN A 15 2.41 13.14 30.96
C GLN A 15 2.26 14.51 30.28
N ALA A 16 1.92 15.54 31.05
CA ALA A 16 1.48 16.84 30.52
C ALA A 16 2.44 17.98 30.90
N THR A 17 2.95 18.69 29.89
CA THR A 17 3.65 19.99 29.96
C THR A 17 3.42 20.72 28.62
N ALA A 18 3.31 22.05 28.52
CA ALA A 18 3.10 23.13 29.48
C ALA A 18 2.41 24.31 28.75
N LYS A 19 1.95 25.34 29.48
CA LYS A 19 1.38 26.57 28.90
C LYS A 19 1.91 27.82 29.61
N PRO A 20 2.33 28.87 28.88
CA PRO A 20 2.27 30.25 29.36
C PRO A 20 1.25 31.09 28.56
N GLU A 21 0.76 32.17 29.15
CA GLU A 21 -0.33 33.00 28.58
C GLU A 21 -0.05 34.52 28.69
N ARG A 22 -0.36 35.28 27.62
CA ARG A 22 -0.57 36.76 27.56
C ARG A 22 0.66 37.66 27.81
N PRO A 23 0.61 39.01 27.60
CA PRO A 23 -0.39 39.88 26.93
C PRO A 23 0.08 40.35 25.52
N GLY A 24 -0.56 41.28 24.79
CA GLY A 24 -1.85 41.99 24.96
C GLY A 24 -1.83 43.48 24.52
N GLY A 25 -2.87 43.96 23.82
CA GLY A 25 -3.00 45.33 23.25
C GLY A 25 -2.85 45.36 21.71
N GLY A 26 -3.46 46.27 20.94
CA GLY A 26 -4.33 47.39 21.27
C GLY A 26 -4.08 48.58 20.34
N GLY A 27 -5.01 48.91 19.43
CA GLY A 27 -4.85 50.09 18.54
C GLY A 27 -5.74 50.10 17.30
N ARG A 28 -6.75 50.98 17.28
CA ARG A 28 -7.46 51.39 16.06
C ARG A 28 -6.89 52.73 15.59
N GLN A 29 -6.74 52.94 14.27
CA GLN A 29 -6.79 54.29 13.70
C GLN A 29 -7.32 54.29 12.25
N ARG A 30 -8.00 55.38 11.86
CA ARG A 30 -8.72 55.55 10.60
C ARG A 30 -8.03 56.59 9.71
N CYS A 31 -8.09 56.35 8.40
CA CYS A 31 -8.22 57.31 7.28
C CYS A 31 -7.37 58.61 7.27
N LYS A 32 -6.72 58.86 6.12
CA LYS A 32 -7.05 59.98 5.20
C LYS A 32 -6.35 59.84 3.83
N ARG A 33 -6.95 60.42 2.78
CA ARG A 33 -6.43 60.52 1.39
C ARG A 33 -6.10 61.98 1.09
N TRP A 34 -4.98 62.24 0.41
CA TRP A 34 -4.64 63.41 -0.43
C TRP A 34 -3.70 62.84 -1.53
N ALA A 35 -3.96 62.90 -2.85
CA ALA A 35 -3.93 64.06 -3.75
C ALA A 35 -2.51 64.70 -3.84
N SER A 36 -1.82 64.89 -4.98
CA SER A 36 -2.08 64.59 -6.42
C SER A 36 -0.79 64.70 -7.25
N ALA A 37 -0.87 64.35 -8.55
CA ALA A 37 -0.03 64.80 -9.70
C ALA A 37 1.33 64.10 -9.99
N GLY A 38 1.65 63.96 -11.29
CA GLY A 38 2.99 63.58 -11.79
C GLY A 38 3.00 62.56 -12.94
N SER A 39 2.53 62.92 -14.14
CA SER A 39 2.63 62.04 -15.32
C SER A 39 4.03 62.02 -15.93
N ILE A 40 4.74 60.88 -15.86
CA ILE A 40 5.83 60.54 -16.79
C ILE A 40 5.64 59.08 -17.20
N LEU A 41 5.20 58.85 -18.44
CA LEU A 41 5.07 57.51 -19.01
C LEU A 41 6.42 57.05 -19.57
N LEU A 42 7.30 56.58 -18.68
CA LEU A 42 8.54 55.91 -19.06
C LEU A 42 8.23 54.43 -19.33
N LEU A 43 8.13 54.08 -20.62
CA LEU A 43 8.01 52.70 -21.10
C LEU A 43 9.33 51.95 -20.88
N VAL A 44 9.59 51.58 -19.63
CA VAL A 44 10.60 50.58 -19.30
C VAL A 44 9.99 49.22 -19.62
N THR A 45 10.30 48.68 -20.79
CA THR A 45 10.11 47.25 -21.10
C THR A 45 11.06 46.44 -20.23
N ALA A 46 10.70 46.26 -18.96
CA ALA A 46 11.35 45.31 -18.09
C ALA A 46 11.08 43.90 -18.63
N SER A 47 12.02 43.39 -19.42
CA SER A 47 12.04 42.00 -19.83
C SER A 47 12.17 41.14 -18.57
N LEU A 48 11.03 40.75 -18.01
CA LEU A 48 10.92 39.71 -17.00
C LEU A 48 11.31 38.40 -17.67
N SER A 49 12.62 38.17 -17.77
CA SER A 49 13.22 36.86 -17.94
C SER A 49 12.87 36.07 -16.68
N GLY A 50 11.65 35.53 -16.66
CA GLY A 50 11.18 34.65 -15.60
C GLY A 50 12.11 33.46 -15.56
N VAL A 51 13.02 33.46 -14.59
CA VAL A 51 13.71 32.24 -14.19
C VAL A 51 12.60 31.30 -13.77
N ALA A 52 12.29 30.35 -14.63
CA ALA A 52 11.39 29.26 -14.28
C ALA A 52 12.06 28.52 -13.13
N ILE A 53 11.65 28.84 -11.90
CA ILE A 53 11.92 27.99 -10.75
C ILE A 53 11.39 26.62 -11.18
N PRO A 54 12.23 25.57 -11.21
CA PRO A 54 11.74 24.25 -11.56
C PRO A 54 10.59 23.97 -10.60
N ALA A 55 9.39 23.79 -11.16
CA ALA A 55 8.25 23.37 -10.38
C ALA A 55 8.72 22.12 -9.64
N HIS A 56 8.79 22.21 -8.31
CA HIS A 56 9.14 21.04 -7.51
C HIS A 56 8.08 20.01 -7.88
N ALA A 57 8.49 18.97 -8.60
CA ALA A 57 7.60 17.89 -8.98
C ALA A 57 6.96 17.41 -7.68
N ALA A 58 5.63 17.45 -7.62
CA ALA A 58 4.91 17.04 -6.43
C ALA A 58 5.45 15.65 -6.01
N PRO A 59 5.82 15.47 -4.73
CA PRO A 59 6.58 14.30 -4.33
C PRO A 59 5.76 13.06 -4.67
N THR A 60 6.34 12.19 -5.49
CA THR A 60 5.57 11.16 -6.20
C THR A 60 5.04 10.11 -5.22
N THR A 61 3.73 10.09 -5.02
CA THR A 61 3.06 9.01 -4.29
C THR A 61 2.94 7.79 -5.17
N ILE A 62 3.44 6.66 -4.69
CA ILE A 62 3.22 5.34 -5.29
C ILE A 62 2.24 4.57 -4.41
N VAL A 63 1.20 4.00 -5.00
CA VAL A 63 0.24 3.12 -4.31
C VAL A 63 0.42 1.70 -4.83
N SER A 64 0.65 0.75 -3.94
CA SER A 64 0.59 -0.67 -4.26
C SER A 64 -0.67 -1.29 -3.66
N LEU A 65 -1.50 -1.84 -4.54
CA LEU A 65 -2.71 -2.57 -4.18
C LEU A 65 -2.31 -4.03 -3.97
N THR A 66 -2.36 -4.51 -2.73
CA THR A 66 -1.93 -5.85 -2.33
C THR A 66 -3.13 -6.69 -1.89
N LEU A 67 -3.19 -7.93 -2.36
CA LEU A 67 -4.28 -8.88 -2.13
C LEU A 67 -3.68 -10.18 -1.56
N ASP A 68 -4.07 -10.53 -0.34
CA ASP A 68 -3.42 -11.61 0.42
C ASP A 68 -4.22 -12.92 0.33
N ASP A 69 -3.72 -14.03 0.89
CA ASP A 69 -4.27 -15.40 0.82
C ASP A 69 -4.35 -16.07 -0.56
N GLY A 70 -4.91 -15.39 -1.57
CA GLY A 70 -5.39 -15.97 -2.82
C GLY A 70 -6.86 -16.39 -2.81
N ASN A 71 -7.74 -15.63 -2.12
CA ASN A 71 -9.19 -15.87 -2.07
C ASN A 71 -9.85 -15.83 -3.47
N ALA A 72 -10.80 -16.73 -3.77
CA ALA A 72 -11.40 -16.84 -5.10
C ALA A 72 -12.11 -15.55 -5.58
N ASN A 73 -12.67 -14.77 -4.65
CA ASN A 73 -13.36 -13.51 -4.96
C ASN A 73 -12.41 -12.43 -5.51
N GLN A 74 -11.11 -12.56 -5.29
CA GLN A 74 -10.09 -11.63 -5.79
C GLN A 74 -9.93 -11.69 -7.31
N PHE A 75 -10.37 -12.76 -7.98
CA PHE A 75 -10.33 -12.81 -9.44
C PHE A 75 -11.19 -11.71 -10.08
N ALA A 76 -12.37 -11.44 -9.50
CA ALA A 76 -13.23 -10.35 -9.94
C ALA A 76 -12.59 -8.98 -9.64
N ALA A 77 -11.98 -8.83 -8.45
CA ALA A 77 -11.24 -7.62 -8.08
C ALA A 77 -10.10 -7.31 -9.06
N ALA A 78 -9.36 -8.32 -9.51
CA ALA A 78 -8.31 -8.17 -10.52
C ALA A 78 -8.84 -7.71 -11.89
N GLN A 79 -10.01 -8.19 -12.31
CA GLN A 79 -10.63 -7.72 -13.56
C GLN A 79 -11.12 -6.27 -13.45
N VAL A 80 -11.49 -5.81 -12.24
CA VAL A 80 -11.72 -4.37 -11.96
C VAL A 80 -10.41 -3.57 -12.03
N LEU A 81 -9.30 -4.05 -11.48
CA LEU A 81 -8.00 -3.37 -11.67
C LEU A 81 -7.66 -3.22 -13.17
N LYS A 82 -7.78 -4.32 -13.92
CA LYS A 82 -7.50 -4.39 -15.35
C LYS A 82 -8.39 -3.47 -16.19
N SER A 83 -9.69 -3.37 -15.90
CA SER A 83 -10.60 -2.48 -16.64
C SER A 83 -10.23 -1.00 -16.50
N HIS A 84 -9.57 -0.64 -15.40
CA HIS A 84 -9.02 0.69 -15.14
C HIS A 84 -7.54 0.86 -15.55
N GLY A 85 -6.93 -0.15 -16.20
CA GLY A 85 -5.52 -0.12 -16.61
C GLY A 85 -4.52 -0.21 -15.46
N LEU A 86 -4.95 -0.73 -14.31
CA LEU A 86 -4.15 -0.90 -13.10
C LEU A 86 -3.78 -2.37 -12.88
N ALA A 87 -2.75 -2.61 -12.06
CA ALA A 87 -2.32 -3.94 -11.62
C ALA A 87 -2.07 -3.96 -10.11
N GLY A 88 -2.26 -5.13 -9.49
CA GLY A 88 -2.03 -5.40 -8.08
C GLY A 88 -0.90 -6.40 -7.83
N THR A 89 -0.65 -6.68 -6.56
CA THR A 89 0.27 -7.72 -6.07
C THR A 89 -0.51 -8.74 -5.26
N PHE A 90 -0.44 -10.01 -5.61
CA PHE A 90 -1.18 -11.09 -4.98
C PHE A 90 -0.22 -11.94 -4.15
N PHE A 91 -0.34 -11.89 -2.83
CA PHE A 91 0.48 -12.67 -1.91
C PHE A 91 -0.22 -14.01 -1.64
N ILE A 92 0.39 -15.12 -2.08
CA ILE A 92 -0.30 -16.40 -2.21
C ILE A 92 0.11 -17.41 -1.12
N THR A 93 -0.89 -17.93 -0.39
CA THR A 93 -0.74 -19.10 0.49
C THR A 93 -0.85 -20.38 -0.34
N THR A 94 0.27 -21.03 -0.60
CA THR A 94 0.34 -22.01 -1.71
C THR A 94 -0.49 -23.29 -1.52
N SER A 95 -0.73 -23.74 -0.28
CA SER A 95 -1.54 -24.96 -0.03
C SER A 95 -3.05 -24.75 -0.23
N TRP A 96 -3.52 -23.50 -0.30
CA TRP A 96 -4.95 -23.19 -0.47
C TRP A 96 -5.37 -23.15 -1.94
N ILE A 97 -4.43 -22.88 -2.85
CA ILE A 97 -4.69 -22.73 -4.29
C ILE A 97 -5.21 -24.03 -4.90
N GLY A 98 -6.30 -23.92 -5.66
CA GLY A 98 -7.02 -25.05 -6.25
C GLY A 98 -8.02 -25.73 -5.30
N THR A 99 -8.12 -25.30 -4.03
CA THR A 99 -9.14 -25.78 -3.09
C THR A 99 -10.40 -24.90 -3.11
N ALA A 100 -11.50 -25.39 -2.52
CA ALA A 100 -12.78 -24.69 -2.54
C ALA A 100 -12.70 -23.35 -1.77
N GLY A 101 -13.08 -22.26 -2.43
CA GLY A 101 -13.03 -20.89 -1.88
C GLY A 101 -11.81 -20.08 -2.30
N TYR A 102 -10.81 -20.70 -2.92
CA TYR A 102 -9.54 -20.06 -3.32
C TYR A 102 -9.35 -20.05 -4.84
N LEU A 103 -8.42 -19.22 -5.31
CA LEU A 103 -8.01 -19.16 -6.71
C LEU A 103 -7.41 -20.49 -7.17
N THR A 104 -7.53 -20.81 -8.46
CA THR A 104 -6.80 -21.92 -9.09
C THR A 104 -5.45 -21.44 -9.63
N GLN A 105 -4.51 -22.36 -9.87
CA GLN A 105 -3.25 -22.04 -10.55
C GLN A 105 -3.51 -21.37 -11.92
N THR A 106 -4.53 -21.78 -12.65
CA THR A 106 -4.96 -21.15 -13.92
C THR A 106 -5.38 -19.70 -13.72
N ASN A 107 -6.11 -19.39 -12.63
CA ASN A 107 -6.43 -17.99 -12.31
C ASN A 107 -5.14 -17.19 -12.07
N LEU A 108 -4.19 -17.71 -11.29
CA LEU A 108 -2.90 -17.04 -11.03
C LEU A 108 -2.10 -16.77 -12.32
N GLN A 109 -2.13 -17.69 -13.29
CA GLN A 109 -1.52 -17.46 -14.60
C GLN A 109 -2.22 -16.31 -15.36
N THR A 110 -3.55 -16.25 -15.33
CA THR A 110 -4.29 -15.13 -15.92
C THR A 110 -3.93 -13.81 -15.23
N LEU A 111 -3.88 -13.78 -13.89
CA LEU A 111 -3.47 -12.59 -13.13
C LEU A 111 -2.07 -12.11 -13.53
N ALA A 112 -1.09 -13.01 -13.62
CA ALA A 112 0.26 -12.70 -14.04
C ALA A 112 0.32 -12.19 -15.49
N SER A 113 -0.45 -12.81 -16.41
CA SER A 113 -0.54 -12.36 -17.81
C SER A 113 -1.22 -11.00 -17.97
N ASP A 114 -2.10 -10.64 -17.03
CA ASP A 114 -2.75 -9.33 -16.93
C ASP A 114 -1.84 -8.25 -16.28
N GLY A 115 -0.57 -8.57 -16.02
CA GLY A 115 0.43 -7.64 -15.47
C GLY A 115 0.48 -7.54 -13.95
N ASN A 116 -0.28 -8.38 -13.23
CA ASN A 116 -0.23 -8.44 -11.78
C ASN A 116 1.01 -9.21 -11.29
N GLU A 117 1.50 -8.85 -10.12
CA GLU A 117 2.59 -9.57 -9.46
C GLU A 117 2.05 -10.72 -8.61
N ILE A 118 2.77 -11.86 -8.60
CA ILE A 118 2.53 -12.97 -7.69
C ILE A 118 3.68 -13.02 -6.67
N GLY A 119 3.35 -12.79 -5.40
CA GLY A 119 4.24 -12.81 -4.25
C GLY A 119 3.99 -14.01 -3.34
N GLY A 120 4.90 -14.25 -2.39
CA GLY A 120 4.79 -15.37 -1.45
C GLY A 120 4.08 -15.01 -0.14
N HIS A 121 3.30 -15.95 0.39
CA HIS A 121 2.60 -15.81 1.68
C HIS A 121 2.60 -17.12 2.50
N THR A 122 3.76 -17.81 2.52
CA THR A 122 3.99 -19.15 3.11
C THR A 122 3.28 -20.32 2.39
N VAL A 123 3.37 -21.53 2.95
CA VAL A 123 2.62 -22.70 2.47
C VAL A 123 1.25 -22.76 3.12
N THR A 124 1.16 -22.61 4.44
CA THR A 124 -0.06 -22.91 5.23
C THR A 124 -0.64 -21.72 6.02
N HIS A 125 -0.06 -20.53 5.89
CA HIS A 125 -0.43 -19.31 6.64
C HIS A 125 -0.33 -19.42 8.19
N PRO A 126 0.77 -19.94 8.76
CA PRO A 126 1.00 -19.92 10.20
C PRO A 126 1.61 -18.59 10.66
N ASP A 127 1.45 -18.25 11.95
CA ASP A 127 2.29 -17.25 12.61
C ASP A 127 3.71 -17.81 12.73
N LEU A 128 4.59 -17.33 11.84
CA LEU A 128 5.99 -17.76 11.73
C LEU A 128 6.79 -17.51 13.02
N THR A 129 6.36 -16.56 13.88
CA THR A 129 7.06 -16.25 15.14
C THR A 129 6.86 -17.32 16.21
N THR A 130 5.81 -18.14 16.08
CA THR A 130 5.49 -19.26 16.99
C THR A 130 6.18 -20.58 16.62
N LEU A 131 6.77 -20.65 15.43
CA LEU A 131 7.38 -21.87 14.90
C LEU A 131 8.84 -22.02 15.32
N SER A 132 9.38 -23.23 15.20
CA SER A 132 10.84 -23.41 15.22
C SER A 132 11.48 -22.75 13.98
N PRO A 133 12.75 -22.30 14.05
CA PRO A 133 13.41 -21.64 12.91
C PRO A 133 13.41 -22.49 11.63
N SER A 134 13.55 -23.81 11.75
CA SER A 134 13.49 -24.73 10.60
C SER A 134 12.09 -24.89 10.01
N ALA A 135 11.03 -24.84 10.83
CA ALA A 135 9.66 -24.88 10.36
C ALA A 135 9.24 -23.55 9.70
N ALA A 136 9.64 -22.40 10.28
CA ALA A 136 9.44 -21.09 9.66
C ALA A 136 10.17 -20.99 8.31
N ALA A 137 11.43 -21.43 8.23
CA ALA A 137 12.17 -21.47 6.96
C ALA A 137 11.51 -22.40 5.93
N ALA A 138 11.01 -23.57 6.34
CA ALA A 138 10.31 -24.49 5.44
C ALA A 138 9.02 -23.87 4.87
N GLU A 139 8.20 -23.22 5.69
CA GLU A 139 7.00 -22.50 5.26
C GLU A 139 7.29 -21.41 4.23
N VAL A 140 8.37 -20.65 4.43
CA VAL A 140 8.74 -19.54 3.55
C VAL A 140 9.39 -20.01 2.25
N CYS A 141 10.39 -20.90 2.34
CA CYS A 141 11.15 -21.40 1.18
C CYS A 141 10.28 -22.32 0.31
N ASN A 142 9.52 -23.26 0.89
CA ASN A 142 8.70 -24.19 0.09
C ASN A 142 7.55 -23.45 -0.61
N GLY A 143 7.01 -22.40 0.01
CA GLY A 143 6.01 -21.51 -0.62
C GLY A 143 6.59 -20.83 -1.86
N LYS A 144 7.80 -20.24 -1.74
CA LYS A 144 8.52 -19.65 -2.87
C LYS A 144 8.77 -20.67 -3.99
N THR A 145 9.36 -21.82 -3.65
CA THR A 145 9.68 -22.89 -4.59
C THR A 145 8.42 -23.42 -5.30
N THR A 146 7.29 -23.48 -4.62
CA THR A 146 6.01 -23.91 -5.23
C THR A 146 5.54 -22.93 -6.30
N LEU A 147 5.56 -21.62 -6.00
CA LEU A 147 5.19 -20.58 -6.95
C LEU A 147 6.19 -20.46 -8.12
N GLU A 148 7.48 -20.63 -7.87
CA GLU A 148 8.52 -20.65 -8.91
C GLU A 148 8.40 -21.88 -9.81
N ASN A 149 8.05 -23.05 -9.26
CA ASN A 149 7.70 -24.24 -10.04
C ASN A 149 6.39 -24.07 -10.84
N TRP A 150 5.52 -23.13 -10.46
CA TRP A 150 4.38 -22.70 -11.26
C TRP A 150 4.75 -21.64 -12.32
N GLY A 151 6.02 -21.22 -12.40
CA GLY A 151 6.53 -20.29 -13.41
C GLY A 151 6.46 -18.81 -13.00
N PHE A 152 6.14 -18.50 -11.75
CA PHE A 152 6.10 -17.11 -11.27
C PHE A 152 7.49 -16.66 -10.76
N PRO A 153 8.03 -15.52 -11.21
CA PRO A 153 9.28 -14.99 -10.68
C PRO A 153 9.03 -14.27 -9.35
N VAL A 154 8.93 -15.05 -8.28
CA VAL A 154 8.55 -14.55 -6.95
C VAL A 154 9.69 -13.77 -6.31
N ARG A 155 9.47 -12.47 -6.10
CA ARG A 155 10.47 -11.55 -5.52
C ARG A 155 10.11 -11.11 -4.11
N ASN A 156 8.84 -10.84 -3.84
CA ASN A 156 8.40 -10.15 -2.63
C ASN A 156 7.46 -11.04 -1.79
N PHE A 157 7.41 -10.78 -0.49
CA PHE A 157 6.70 -11.56 0.51
C PHE A 157 5.73 -10.68 1.32
N ALA A 158 4.73 -11.29 1.95
CA ALA A 158 3.95 -10.68 3.03
C ALA A 158 3.96 -11.63 4.23
N TYR A 159 4.16 -11.12 5.45
CA TYR A 159 4.09 -11.94 6.66
C TYR A 159 2.62 -12.27 7.01
N PRO A 160 2.24 -13.54 7.19
CA PRO A 160 0.97 -13.90 7.81
C PRO A 160 0.78 -13.15 9.14
N PHE A 161 -0.39 -12.55 9.33
CA PHE A 161 -0.73 -11.75 10.53
C PHE A 161 0.24 -10.58 10.82
N ALA A 162 0.97 -10.11 9.80
CA ALA A 162 2.10 -9.18 9.93
C ALA A 162 3.16 -9.60 10.98
N SER A 163 3.16 -10.86 11.41
CA SER A 163 3.89 -11.32 12.58
C SER A 163 5.31 -11.72 12.19
N GLU A 164 6.28 -10.95 12.65
CA GLU A 164 7.68 -11.09 12.31
C GLU A 164 8.59 -10.97 13.54
N ASN A 165 9.79 -11.52 13.44
CA ASN A 165 10.91 -11.22 14.32
C ASN A 165 12.23 -11.37 13.54
N ALA A 166 13.36 -11.01 14.15
CA ALA A 166 14.66 -11.06 13.48
C ALA A 166 15.03 -12.44 12.87
N ALA A 167 14.60 -13.56 13.47
CA ALA A 167 14.84 -14.89 12.91
C ALA A 167 13.93 -15.16 11.69
N VAL A 168 12.67 -14.72 11.74
CA VAL A 168 11.71 -14.80 10.64
C VAL A 168 12.13 -13.90 9.46
N GLN A 169 12.57 -12.67 9.72
CA GLN A 169 13.15 -11.77 8.70
C GLN A 169 14.38 -12.41 8.03
N THR A 170 15.25 -13.06 8.82
CA THR A 170 16.42 -13.77 8.30
C THR A 170 16.01 -14.93 7.41
N ALA A 171 15.03 -15.74 7.82
CA ALA A 171 14.51 -16.84 7.00
C ALA A 171 13.91 -16.34 5.66
N VAL A 172 13.16 -15.24 5.66
CA VAL A 172 12.62 -14.65 4.42
C VAL A 172 13.72 -14.14 3.50
N LYS A 173 14.74 -13.48 4.05
CA LYS A 173 15.90 -13.04 3.28
C LYS A 173 16.70 -14.22 2.69
N ASP A 174 16.97 -15.25 3.50
CA ASP A 174 17.77 -16.41 3.12
C ASP A 174 17.04 -17.33 2.12
N CYS A 175 15.71 -17.37 2.16
CA CYS A 175 14.88 -17.95 1.10
C CYS A 175 14.88 -17.11 -0.20
N GLY A 176 15.59 -15.99 -0.28
CA GLY A 176 15.80 -15.23 -1.52
C GLY A 176 14.65 -14.30 -1.89
N TYR A 177 13.91 -13.77 -0.91
CA TYR A 177 12.98 -12.65 -1.13
C TYR A 177 13.73 -11.30 -1.06
N ALA A 178 13.32 -10.36 -1.90
CA ALA A 178 13.89 -9.01 -2.01
C ALA A 178 13.22 -8.00 -1.07
N SER A 179 11.93 -8.19 -0.75
CA SER A 179 11.23 -7.47 0.31
C SER A 179 10.19 -8.33 1.02
N ALA A 180 9.76 -7.90 2.20
CA ALA A 180 8.67 -8.49 2.95
C ALA A 180 7.79 -7.42 3.61
N ARG A 181 6.48 -7.49 3.39
CA ARG A 181 5.47 -6.53 3.89
C ARG A 181 5.00 -6.93 5.29
N GLY A 182 5.09 -5.99 6.23
CA GLY A 182 4.37 -6.05 7.50
C GLY A 182 2.98 -5.38 7.39
N LEU A 183 2.48 -4.92 8.54
CA LEU A 183 1.37 -3.98 8.68
C LEU A 183 1.66 -3.08 9.88
N GLY A 184 1.13 -1.86 9.89
CA GLY A 184 1.42 -0.84 10.88
C GLY A 184 2.59 0.10 10.51
N ASP A 185 2.90 1.00 11.45
CA ASP A 185 3.87 2.10 11.30
C ASP A 185 3.55 3.15 10.22
N ILE A 186 2.39 3.06 9.56
CA ILE A 186 1.76 4.12 8.74
C ILE A 186 0.41 4.48 9.38
N THR A 187 0.01 5.75 9.32
CA THR A 187 -1.29 6.19 9.83
C THR A 187 -2.44 5.42 9.17
N SER A 188 -3.33 4.83 9.96
CA SER A 188 -4.57 4.19 9.50
C SER A 188 -5.81 4.91 10.06
N PRO A 189 -7.04 4.55 9.62
CA PRO A 189 -8.28 5.05 10.21
C PRO A 189 -8.44 4.70 11.70
N ALA A 190 -7.86 3.58 12.15
CA ALA A 190 -8.05 3.01 13.48
C ALA A 190 -6.79 3.10 14.37
N SER A 191 -5.60 3.25 13.79
CA SER A 191 -4.32 3.17 14.49
C SER A 191 -3.28 4.20 14.03
N CYS A 192 -2.24 4.33 14.86
CA CYS A 192 -1.08 5.22 14.71
C CYS A 192 -1.32 6.60 14.07
N ALA A 193 -2.21 7.43 14.64
CA ALA A 193 -2.44 8.81 14.19
C ALA A 193 -1.22 9.77 14.27
N GLY A 194 -0.05 9.30 14.73
CA GLY A 194 1.22 10.02 14.72
C GLY A 194 2.29 9.40 13.80
N CYS A 195 1.95 8.35 13.04
CA CYS A 195 2.84 7.73 12.07
C CYS A 195 2.92 8.54 10.77
N PRO A 196 3.97 8.34 9.93
CA PRO A 196 3.99 8.81 8.55
C PRO A 196 2.72 8.43 7.76
N PHE A 197 2.42 9.16 6.69
CA PHE A 197 1.33 8.83 5.77
C PHE A 197 1.72 7.82 4.68
N ALA A 198 3.01 7.59 4.48
CA ALA A 198 3.56 6.64 3.52
C ALA A 198 4.94 6.15 3.97
N GLU A 199 5.34 4.97 3.51
CA GLU A 199 6.69 4.44 3.64
C GLU A 199 7.65 5.20 2.70
N THR A 200 8.92 5.23 3.06
CA THR A 200 10.00 5.74 2.22
C THR A 200 10.25 4.84 1.01
N LEU A 201 10.73 5.42 -0.10
CA LEU A 201 11.17 4.64 -1.25
C LEU A 201 12.59 5.11 -1.67
N PRO A 202 13.63 4.26 -1.55
CA PRO A 202 13.60 2.88 -1.04
C PRO A 202 13.19 2.79 0.45
N PRO A 203 12.60 1.67 0.90
CA PRO A 203 12.16 1.49 2.29
C PRO A 203 13.34 1.39 3.25
N GLY A 204 13.17 1.89 4.48
CA GLY A 204 14.21 1.87 5.52
C GLY A 204 14.63 0.46 5.94
N ASN A 205 13.71 -0.51 5.95
CA ASN A 205 14.01 -1.94 6.05
C ASN A 205 13.23 -2.70 4.96
N PRO A 206 13.88 -3.26 3.92
CA PRO A 206 13.16 -4.03 2.90
C PRO A 206 12.56 -5.33 3.45
N MET A 207 13.09 -5.89 4.55
CA MET A 207 12.53 -7.10 5.18
C MET A 207 11.35 -6.80 6.14
N VAL A 208 11.01 -5.53 6.38
CA VAL A 208 9.80 -5.12 7.09
C VAL A 208 9.33 -3.78 6.48
N THR A 209 8.74 -3.84 5.29
CA THR A 209 8.19 -2.63 4.65
C THR A 209 6.88 -2.23 5.32
N LYS A 210 6.73 -0.94 5.63
CA LYS A 210 5.58 -0.42 6.38
C LYS A 210 4.34 -0.27 5.50
N ALA A 211 3.17 -0.38 6.13
CA ALA A 211 1.86 -0.29 5.49
C ALA A 211 0.81 0.16 6.53
N PRO A 212 -0.29 0.84 6.17
CA PRO A 212 -1.43 0.97 7.08
C PRO A 212 -1.95 -0.42 7.49
N ASP A 213 -2.78 -0.46 8.52
CA ASP A 213 -3.55 -1.66 8.88
C ASP A 213 -4.33 -2.20 7.66
N GLU A 214 -4.69 -3.48 7.67
CA GLU A 214 -5.44 -4.06 6.56
C GLU A 214 -6.89 -3.51 6.47
N VAL A 215 -7.44 -3.53 5.25
CA VAL A 215 -8.79 -3.01 5.00
C VAL A 215 -9.84 -3.96 5.59
N ASP A 216 -10.63 -3.43 6.52
CA ASP A 216 -11.72 -4.15 7.18
C ASP A 216 -13.12 -3.59 6.83
N SER A 217 -14.16 -4.31 7.23
CA SER A 217 -15.57 -4.04 6.91
C SER A 217 -16.15 -2.77 7.53
N THR A 218 -15.42 -2.07 8.39
CA THR A 218 -15.77 -0.73 8.91
C THR A 218 -15.23 0.40 8.03
N TRP A 219 -14.30 0.13 7.10
CA TRP A 219 -13.67 1.16 6.29
C TRP A 219 -14.64 1.70 5.24
N THR A 220 -14.62 3.02 5.06
CA THR A 220 -15.44 3.73 4.06
C THR A 220 -14.60 4.16 2.85
N LEU A 221 -15.27 4.59 1.78
CA LEU A 221 -14.60 5.18 0.61
C LEU A 221 -13.72 6.36 1.02
N LYS A 222 -14.21 7.19 1.96
CA LYS A 222 -13.45 8.33 2.46
C LYS A 222 -12.17 7.89 3.17
N ASN A 223 -12.19 6.81 3.95
CA ASN A 223 -10.99 6.31 4.63
C ASN A 223 -9.89 5.91 3.63
N LEU A 224 -10.26 5.17 2.58
CA LEU A 224 -9.32 4.78 1.51
C LEU A 224 -8.80 6.00 0.72
N GLN A 225 -9.67 6.97 0.45
CA GLN A 225 -9.31 8.22 -0.22
C GLN A 225 -8.36 9.07 0.63
N ASP A 226 -8.66 9.22 1.93
CA ASP A 226 -7.87 10.00 2.88
C ASP A 226 -6.43 9.47 2.97
N LEU A 227 -6.23 8.14 3.04
CA LEU A 227 -4.90 7.53 3.05
C LEU A 227 -4.06 7.97 1.84
N VAL A 228 -4.63 7.89 0.63
CA VAL A 228 -3.95 8.28 -0.61
C VAL A 228 -3.67 9.79 -0.64
N THR A 229 -4.65 10.64 -0.30
CA THR A 229 -4.45 12.10 -0.34
C THR A 229 -3.52 12.60 0.77
N ASN A 230 -3.46 11.92 1.91
CA ASN A 230 -2.50 12.21 2.97
C ASN A 230 -1.09 11.83 2.51
N ALA A 231 -0.91 10.67 1.88
CA ALA A 231 0.36 10.29 1.26
C ALA A 231 0.81 11.29 0.19
N GLU A 232 -0.09 11.79 -0.68
CA GLU A 232 0.20 12.85 -1.66
C GLU A 232 0.65 14.19 -1.06
N SER A 233 0.38 14.46 0.23
CA SER A 233 0.91 15.65 0.90
C SER A 233 2.41 15.56 1.22
N THR A 234 2.97 14.34 1.25
CA THR A 234 4.38 14.06 1.57
C THR A 234 5.15 13.34 0.46
N GLY A 235 4.43 12.69 -0.46
CA GLY A 235 4.93 11.61 -1.29
C GLY A 235 5.26 10.35 -0.49
N GLY A 236 5.85 9.37 -1.17
CA GLY A 236 6.27 8.09 -0.60
C GLY A 236 5.53 6.90 -1.22
N TRP A 237 5.55 5.78 -0.52
CA TRP A 237 4.96 4.51 -0.96
C TRP A 237 3.90 4.03 0.03
N LEU A 238 2.68 3.82 -0.46
CA LEU A 238 1.54 3.36 0.32
C LEU A 238 1.12 1.96 -0.15
N GLN A 239 1.21 0.97 0.73
CA GLN A 239 0.82 -0.42 0.45
C GLN A 239 -0.55 -0.68 1.07
N LEU A 240 -1.61 -0.82 0.27
CA LEU A 240 -2.96 -1.11 0.76
C LEU A 240 -3.22 -2.62 0.71
N THR A 241 -3.73 -3.20 1.80
CA THR A 241 -3.89 -4.65 1.97
C THR A 241 -5.37 -5.04 2.01
N PHE A 242 -5.77 -5.93 1.09
CA PHE A 242 -7.14 -6.44 0.96
C PHE A 242 -7.15 -7.98 1.07
N HIS A 243 -8.12 -8.54 1.79
CA HIS A 243 -8.29 -10.01 1.89
C HIS A 243 -9.51 -10.47 1.08
N HIS A 244 -10.74 -10.18 1.53
CA HIS A 244 -11.97 -10.54 0.81
C HIS A 244 -12.61 -9.34 0.11
N ILE A 245 -12.97 -9.51 -1.17
CA ILE A 245 -13.79 -8.56 -1.94
C ILE A 245 -15.17 -9.18 -2.15
N ALA A 246 -16.08 -9.01 -1.18
CA ALA A 246 -17.34 -9.75 -1.11
C ALA A 246 -18.43 -9.02 -0.29
N VAL A 247 -19.67 -9.49 -0.40
CA VAL A 247 -20.82 -9.02 0.39
C VAL A 247 -21.34 -10.18 1.24
N GLY A 248 -21.65 -9.92 2.52
CA GLY A 248 -22.24 -10.92 3.41
C GLY A 248 -21.29 -12.04 3.86
N THR A 249 -20.00 -11.94 3.58
CA THR A 249 -18.96 -12.78 4.18
C THR A 249 -18.52 -12.17 5.51
N ASP A 250 -18.75 -12.90 6.60
CA ASP A 250 -17.99 -12.74 7.84
C ASP A 250 -16.66 -13.47 7.63
N PRO A 251 -15.59 -12.72 7.30
CA PRO A 251 -14.76 -12.16 8.34
C PRO A 251 -14.71 -10.63 8.34
N THR A 252 -14.13 -10.08 9.41
CA THR A 252 -13.85 -8.64 9.57
C THR A 252 -13.10 -8.02 8.40
N LEU A 253 -12.15 -8.76 7.81
CA LEU A 253 -11.24 -8.30 6.73
C LEU A 253 -11.88 -8.35 5.33
N THR A 254 -13.05 -7.72 5.20
CA THR A 254 -13.86 -7.73 3.97
C THR A 254 -14.17 -6.32 3.49
N ILE A 255 -13.95 -6.04 2.20
CA ILE A 255 -14.48 -4.86 1.50
C ILE A 255 -15.60 -5.29 0.52
N SER A 256 -16.65 -4.49 0.37
CA SER A 256 -17.68 -4.81 -0.64
C SER A 256 -17.17 -4.56 -2.06
N PRO A 257 -17.56 -5.35 -3.08
CA PRO A 257 -17.14 -5.15 -4.47
C PRO A 257 -17.45 -3.75 -4.99
N ALA A 258 -18.63 -3.21 -4.68
CA ALA A 258 -19.03 -1.86 -5.08
C ALA A 258 -18.16 -0.76 -4.43
N LEU A 259 -17.73 -0.96 -3.17
CA LEU A 259 -16.83 -0.02 -2.50
C LEU A 259 -15.41 -0.11 -3.05
N PHE A 260 -14.92 -1.33 -3.32
CA PHE A 260 -13.65 -1.56 -3.99
C PHE A 260 -13.63 -0.90 -5.38
N GLU A 261 -14.62 -1.17 -6.23
CA GLU A 261 -14.74 -0.58 -7.58
C GLU A 261 -14.85 0.96 -7.55
N SER A 262 -15.58 1.52 -6.58
CA SER A 262 -15.66 2.97 -6.37
C SER A 262 -14.29 3.58 -6.02
N PHE A 263 -13.51 2.89 -5.17
CA PHE A 263 -12.15 3.32 -4.82
C PHE A 263 -11.18 3.18 -5.99
N ILE A 264 -11.20 2.06 -6.72
CA ILE A 264 -10.36 1.82 -7.90
C ILE A 264 -10.66 2.84 -9.01
N THR A 265 -11.94 3.12 -9.29
CA THR A 265 -12.35 4.16 -10.25
C THR A 265 -11.75 5.52 -9.89
N TRP A 266 -11.83 5.90 -8.62
CA TRP A 266 -11.28 7.17 -8.12
C TRP A 266 -9.75 7.19 -8.21
N LEU A 267 -9.07 6.12 -7.81
CA LEU A 267 -7.61 6.00 -7.82
C LEU A 267 -7.04 6.00 -9.26
N ALA A 268 -7.75 5.38 -10.20
CA ALA A 268 -7.43 5.43 -11.62
C ALA A 268 -7.48 6.86 -12.17
N ALA A 269 -8.46 7.67 -11.76
CA ALA A 269 -8.53 9.09 -12.14
C ALA A 269 -7.34 9.92 -11.59
N ARG A 270 -6.82 9.58 -10.39
CA ARG A 270 -5.58 10.18 -9.86
C ARG A 270 -4.33 9.73 -10.62
N THR A 271 -4.35 8.49 -11.11
CA THR A 271 -3.26 7.94 -11.93
C THR A 271 -3.23 8.63 -13.30
N ALA A 272 -4.40 8.81 -13.93
CA ALA A 272 -4.53 9.52 -15.20
C ALA A 272 -4.14 11.01 -15.13
N ASN A 273 -4.29 11.67 -13.97
CA ASN A 273 -3.90 13.07 -13.78
C ASN A 273 -2.48 13.25 -13.21
N GLY A 274 -1.76 12.18 -12.89
CA GLY A 274 -0.38 12.20 -12.43
C GLY A 274 -0.17 12.52 -10.94
N SER A 275 -1.23 12.61 -10.11
CA SER A 275 -1.08 12.87 -8.67
C SER A 275 -0.56 11.66 -7.88
N THR A 276 -0.89 10.45 -8.34
CA THR A 276 -0.47 9.17 -7.75
C THR A 276 -0.07 8.20 -8.87
N SER A 277 0.88 7.30 -8.62
CA SER A 277 1.23 6.18 -9.51
C SER A 277 0.86 4.85 -8.87
N VAL A 278 -0.10 4.11 -9.44
CA VAL A 278 -0.36 2.73 -9.00
C VAL A 278 0.69 1.78 -9.60
N ARG A 279 1.28 0.93 -8.76
CA ARG A 279 2.35 -0.01 -9.12
C ARG A 279 2.29 -1.29 -8.30
N THR A 280 2.70 -2.41 -8.88
CA THR A 280 2.98 -3.61 -8.07
C THR A 280 4.16 -3.37 -7.11
N VAL A 281 4.33 -4.20 -6.09
CA VAL A 281 5.42 -4.07 -5.10
C VAL A 281 6.80 -4.12 -5.78
N ALA A 282 7.00 -5.03 -6.73
CA ALA A 282 8.19 -5.13 -7.57
C ALA A 282 8.43 -3.83 -8.38
N GLN A 283 7.40 -3.29 -9.04
CA GLN A 283 7.48 -2.05 -9.81
C GLN A 283 7.74 -0.80 -8.96
N ALA A 284 7.24 -0.78 -7.71
CA ALA A 284 7.55 0.27 -6.74
C ALA A 284 9.03 0.19 -6.33
N LEU A 285 9.51 -1.01 -6.00
CA LEU A 285 10.90 -1.27 -5.60
C LEU A 285 11.92 -1.24 -6.77
N GLY A 286 11.52 -0.81 -7.96
CA GLY A 286 12.39 -0.73 -9.15
C GLY A 286 12.87 -2.10 -9.66
N GLN A 287 12.26 -3.19 -9.21
CA GLN A 287 12.56 -4.53 -9.69
C GLN A 287 11.98 -4.68 -11.10
N SER A 288 12.79 -5.20 -12.04
CA SER A 288 12.36 -5.37 -13.42
C SER A 288 11.07 -6.19 -13.49
N ALA A 289 10.14 -5.74 -14.33
CA ALA A 289 8.88 -6.43 -14.57
C ALA A 289 9.15 -7.92 -14.84
N ALA A 290 8.36 -8.77 -14.20
CA ALA A 290 8.30 -10.18 -14.51
C ALA A 290 8.06 -10.34 -16.02
N THR A 291 9.04 -10.83 -16.77
CA THR A 291 8.75 -11.42 -18.07
C THR A 291 7.85 -12.61 -17.80
N ALA A 292 6.59 -12.52 -18.22
CA ALA A 292 5.62 -13.59 -18.03
C ALA A 292 6.20 -14.90 -18.58
N PRO A 293 6.00 -16.05 -17.91
CA PRO A 293 6.43 -17.33 -18.43
C PRO A 293 5.84 -17.54 -19.83
N ALA A 294 6.65 -18.08 -20.74
CA ALA A 294 6.17 -18.42 -22.08
C ALA A 294 4.93 -19.33 -21.96
N PRO A 295 3.89 -19.14 -22.78
CA PRO A 295 2.67 -19.93 -22.68
C PRO A 295 3.01 -21.41 -22.81
N ALA A 296 2.42 -22.23 -21.92
CA ALA A 296 2.62 -23.67 -21.95
C ALA A 296 2.24 -24.24 -23.33
N PRO A 297 3.01 -25.18 -23.89
CA PRO A 297 2.70 -25.76 -25.18
C PRO A 297 1.32 -26.42 -25.13
N ALA A 298 0.51 -26.16 -26.15
CA ALA A 298 -0.79 -26.81 -26.31
C ALA A 298 -0.60 -28.33 -26.35
N ARG A 299 -1.40 -29.05 -25.56
CA ARG A 299 -1.49 -30.52 -25.56
C ARG A 299 -2.50 -31.02 -26.59
#